data_AF-A0A1H3FJD9-F1
#
_entry.id   AF-A0A1H3FJD9-F1
#
_cell.length_a   1.000
_cell.length_b   1.000
_cell.length_c   1.000
_cell.angle_alpha   90.00
_cell.angle_beta   90.00
_cell.angle_gamma   90.00
#
_symmetry.space_group_name_H-M   'P 1'
#
loop_
_entity.id
_entity.type
_entity.pdbx_description
1 polymer ?
#
loop_
_entity_poly.entity_id
_entity_poly.type
_entity_poly.pdbx_seq_one_letter_code
_entity_poly.pdbx_strand_id
1 'polypeptide(L)' 'MSAPIDDQERIESRAEHLLPEERAAGSDDPQAQAAAILAESDRREADQHAAPDSFLERRTSTEAAAPPEPPD' A
#
# COMPACT_ATOMS: atom_id res chain seq x y z
N MET A 1 -18.64 1.67 -1.68
CA MET A 1 -17.70 1.31 -2.77
C MET A 1 -17.29 2.63 -3.39
N SER A 2 -16.05 3.08 -3.15
CA SER A 2 -15.55 4.31 -3.77
C SER A 2 -15.60 4.13 -5.28
N ALA A 3 -16.03 5.18 -6.00
CA ALA A 3 -16.03 5.19 -7.46
C ALA A 3 -14.63 4.85 -7.98
N PRO A 4 -14.50 4.26 -9.19
CA PRO A 4 -13.20 4.15 -9.83
C PRO A 4 -12.70 5.58 -10.03
N ILE A 5 -11.76 6.01 -9.18
CA ILE A 5 -10.93 7.16 -9.50
C ILE A 5 -10.19 6.73 -10.77
N ASP A 6 -10.18 7.60 -11.79
CA ASP A 6 -9.46 7.31 -13.01
C ASP A 6 -8.00 6.96 -12.66
N ASP A 7 -7.45 5.90 -13.27
CA ASP A 7 -6.10 5.42 -12.93
C ASP A 7 -5.07 6.54 -13.14
N GLN A 8 -5.32 7.41 -14.12
CA GLN A 8 -4.50 8.59 -14.36
C GLN A 8 -4.53 9.58 -13.19
N GLU A 9 -5.70 9.88 -12.62
CA GLU A 9 -5.83 10.76 -11.45
C GLU A 9 -5.13 10.17 -10.22
N ARG A 10 -5.20 8.84 -10.04
CA ARG A 10 -4.47 8.13 -8.96
C ARG A 10 -2.95 8.25 -9.13
N ILE A 11 -2.47 8.07 -10.36
CA ILE A 11 -1.05 8.18 -10.72
C ILE A 11 -0.55 9.60 -10.48
N GLU A 12 -1.28 10.60 -10.96
CA GLU A 12 -0.93 12.03 -10.79
C GLU A 12 -0.85 12.40 -9.30
N SER A 13 -1.88 12.06 -8.52
CA SER A 13 -1.89 12.35 -7.09
C SER A 13 -0.71 11.71 -6.34
N ARG A 14 -0.38 10.44 -6.63
CA ARG A 14 0.76 9.74 -6.01
C ARG A 14 2.10 10.35 -6.44
N ALA A 15 2.25 10.71 -7.71
CA ALA A 15 3.47 11.30 -8.27
C ALA A 15 3.73 12.70 -7.68
N GLU A 16 2.69 13.48 -7.40
CA GLU A 16 2.79 14.78 -6.74
C GLU A 16 3.16 14.67 -5.26
N HIS A 17 2.77 13.56 -4.61
CA HIS A 17 2.96 13.31 -3.19
C HIS A 17 4.05 12.26 -2.92
N LEU A 18 5.23 12.45 -3.51
CA LEU A 18 6.41 11.62 -3.20
C LEU A 18 6.72 11.60 -1.70
N LEU A 19 7.14 10.45 -1.19
CA LEU A 19 7.64 10.31 0.19
C LEU A 19 8.97 11.08 0.36
N PRO A 20 9.33 11.50 1.58
CA PRO A 20 10.62 12.17 1.84
C PRO A 20 11.82 11.41 1.27
N GLU A 21 11.82 10.08 1.39
CA GLU A 21 12.85 9.19 0.89
C GLU A 21 12.90 9.17 -0.65
N GLU A 22 11.75 9.16 -1.32
CA GLU A 22 11.64 9.20 -2.78
C GLU A 22 12.14 10.54 -3.35
N ARG A 23 11.86 11.64 -2.65
CA ARG A 23 12.40 12.97 -3.00
C ARG A 23 13.90 13.06 -2.77
N ALA A 24 14.38 12.47 -1.67
CA ALA A 24 15.81 12.48 -1.33
C ALA A 24 16.63 11.62 -2.31
N ALA A 25 16.08 10.48 -2.74
CA ALA A 25 16.68 9.64 -3.78
C ALA A 25 16.64 10.32 -5.16
N GLY A 26 15.61 11.14 -5.43
CA GLY A 26 15.41 11.83 -6.69
C GLY A 26 14.89 10.88 -7.77
N SER A 27 13.58 10.67 -7.82
CA SER A 27 12.96 9.86 -8.87
C SER A 27 13.12 10.52 -10.25
N ASP A 28 13.67 9.77 -11.21
CA ASP A 28 13.83 10.22 -12.60
C ASP A 28 12.48 10.37 -13.33
N ASP A 29 11.50 9.54 -12.95
CA ASP A 29 10.12 9.59 -13.48
C ASP A 29 9.11 9.24 -12.36
N PRO A 30 8.64 10.25 -11.61
CA PRO A 30 7.65 10.08 -10.56
C PRO A 30 6.34 9.46 -11.06
N GLN A 31 5.93 9.72 -12.30
CA GLN A 31 4.67 9.19 -12.85
C GLN A 31 4.81 7.70 -13.16
N ALA A 32 5.89 7.28 -13.81
CA ALA A 32 6.15 5.86 -14.06
C ALA A 32 6.32 5.07 -12.76
N GLN A 33 7.01 5.65 -11.77
CA GLN A 33 7.13 5.05 -10.44
C GLN A 33 5.76 4.90 -9.77
N ALA A 34 4.92 5.95 -9.78
CA ALA A 34 3.57 5.91 -9.22
C ALA A 34 2.70 4.83 -9.89
N ALA A 35 2.72 4.76 -11.22
CA ALA A 35 1.99 3.75 -11.99
C ALA A 35 2.41 2.32 -11.62
N ALA A 36 3.72 2.06 -11.51
CA ALA A 36 4.24 0.75 -11.13
C ALA A 36 3.80 0.35 -9.71
N ILE A 37 3.89 1.28 -8.76
CA ILE A 37 3.51 1.03 -7.36
C ILE A 37 2.00 0.77 -7.22
N LEU A 38 1.17 1.54 -7.92
CA LEU A 38 -0.28 1.36 -7.89
C LEU A 38 -0.69 0.04 -8.53
N ALA A 39 -0.14 -0.29 -9.70
CA ALA A 39 -0.43 -1.56 -10.37
C ALA A 39 0.01 -2.78 -9.52
N GLU A 40 1.15 -2.69 -8.84
CA GLU A 40 1.59 -3.71 -7.88
C GLU A 40 0.64 -3.81 -6.69
N SER A 41 0.19 -2.68 -6.16
CA SER A 41 -0.71 -2.64 -5.00
C SER A 41 -2.09 -3.21 -5.34
N ASP A 42 -2.65 -2.83 -6.50
CA ASP A 42 -3.93 -3.35 -6.99
C ASP A 42 -3.87 -4.87 -7.17
N ARG A 43 -2.73 -5.41 -7.62
CA ARG A 43 -2.53 -6.86 -7.74
C ARG A 43 -2.54 -7.55 -6.38
N ARG A 44 -1.84 -7.00 -5.39
CA ARG A 44 -1.78 -7.56 -4.02
C ARG A 44 -3.10 -7.42 -3.27
N GLU A 45 -3.89 -6.39 -3.58
CA GLU A 45 -5.24 -6.24 -3.04
C GLU A 45 -6.20 -7.27 -3.63
N ALA A 46 -6.11 -7.55 -4.94
CA ALA A 46 -6.92 -8.56 -5.61
C ALA A 46 -6.49 -10.00 -5.27
N ASP A 47 -5.20 -10.24 -5.06
CA ASP A 47 -4.62 -11.54 -4.72
C ASP A 47 -3.53 -11.41 -3.66
N GLN A 48 -3.81 -11.93 -2.46
CA GLN A 48 -2.87 -11.96 -1.34
C GLN A 48 -1.57 -12.72 -1.68
N HIS A 49 -1.58 -13.61 -2.67
CA HIS A 49 -0.40 -14.38 -3.10
C HIS A 49 0.41 -13.68 -4.20
N ALA A 50 -0.01 -12.50 -4.67
CA ALA A 50 0.70 -11.74 -5.69
C ALA A 50 2.07 -11.22 -5.26
N ALA A 51 2.39 -11.27 -3.96
CA ALA A 51 3.72 -11.02 -3.41
C ALA A 51 4.24 -12.27 -2.68
N PRO A 52 4.78 -13.26 -3.41
CA PRO A 52 5.20 -14.54 -2.81
C PRO A 52 6.36 -14.40 -1.82
N ASP A 53 7.20 -13.37 -1.98
CA ASP A 53 8.31 -13.08 -1.06
C ASP A 53 7.85 -12.38 0.23
N SER A 54 6.57 -11.97 0.31
CA SER A 54 6.01 -11.32 1.50
C SER A 54 5.46 -12.34 2.49
N PHE A 55 5.70 -12.09 3.78
CA PHE A 55 5.15 -12.92 4.86
C PHE A 55 3.76 -12.41 5.28
N LEU A 56 2.74 -13.26 5.15
CA LEU A 56 1.39 -12.98 5.64
C LEU A 56 1.13 -13.69 6.97
N GLU A 57 1.00 -12.90 8.04
CA GLU A 57 0.65 -13.42 9.36
C GLU A 57 -0.84 -13.84 9.42
N ARG A 58 -1.10 -15.06 9.90
CA ARG A 58 -2.44 -15.68 9.89
C ARG A 58 -3.06 -15.72 11.29
N ARG A 59 -3.09 -14.58 11.99
CA ARG A 59 -3.69 -14.47 13.31
C ARG A 59 -5.20 -14.32 13.26
N THR A 60 -5.88 -14.96 14.20
CA THR A 60 -7.28 -14.70 14.52
C THR A 60 -7.42 -13.32 15.17
N SER A 61 -8.65 -12.78 15.18
CA SER A 61 -8.92 -11.49 15.84
C SER A 61 -8.56 -11.51 17.33
N THR A 62 -8.82 -12.63 18.02
CA THR A 62 -8.46 -12.79 19.44
C THR A 62 -6.96 -12.81 19.64
N GLU A 63 -6.22 -13.45 18.75
CA GLU A 63 -4.76 -13.40 18.83
C GLU A 63 -4.26 -11.98 18.56
N ALA A 64 -4.75 -11.29 17.53
CA ALA A 64 -4.28 -9.94 17.18
C ALA A 64 -4.61 -8.84 18.21
N ALA A 65 -5.71 -9.00 18.98
CA ALA A 65 -6.08 -8.05 20.02
C ALA A 65 -5.03 -7.99 21.14
N ALA A 66 -4.75 -6.79 21.65
CA ALA A 66 -3.96 -6.63 22.87
C ALA A 66 -4.67 -7.34 24.04
N PRO A 67 -3.93 -7.92 25.00
CA PRO A 67 -4.54 -8.45 26.22
C PRO A 67 -5.38 -7.36 26.90
N PRO A 68 -6.55 -7.69 27.46
CA PRO A 68 -7.34 -6.70 28.21
C PRO A 68 -6.50 -6.17 29.37
N GLU A 69 -6.50 -4.85 29.58
CA GLU A 69 -5.85 -4.26 30.75
C GLU A 69 -6.50 -4.81 32.03
N PRO A 70 -5.69 -5.11 33.08
CA PRO A 70 -6.23 -5.54 34.36
C PRO A 70 -7.09 -4.41 34.97
N PRO A 71 -8.16 -4.74 35.71
CA PRO A 71 -8.97 -3.74 36.40
C PRO A 71 -8.16 -3.03 37.51
N ASP A 72 -8.40 -1.73 37.69
CA ASP A 72 -7.85 -0.89 38.77
C ASP A 72 -8.17 -1.41 40.19
#